data_AF-A0A4R9BSW6-F1
#
_entry.id   AF-A0A4R9BSW6-F1
#
_cell.length_a   1.000
_cell.length_b   1.000
_cell.length_c   1.000
_cell.angle_alpha   90.00
_cell.angle_beta   90.00
_cell.angle_gamma   90.00
#
_symmetry.space_group_name_H-M   'P 1'
#
loop_
_entity.id
_entity.type
_entity.pdbx_description
1 polymer ?
#
loop_
_entity_poly.entity_id
_entity_poly.type
_entity_poly.pdbx_seq_one_letter_code
_entity_poly.pdbx_strand_id
1 'polypeptide(L)'
;MARRHDRSAWTRVVNDEMFLTVGTWSNSDVGGSWQGFHMERISITERAERILHDAASTLMTPTAGECLVCFVARQVDEFGCDGTHRFASQYRDSVAPRATELLARLSAMGACCCDCEMFMNTYEPATRLWSQANESVASDDFDEWADPKPPDNMSPCETTRRGSTKPCANWERTSRSRYR
;
A
#
# COMPACT_ATOMS: atom_id res chain seq x y z
N MET A 1 42.81 -38.79 -25.06
CA MET A 1 42.60 -37.32 -25.01
C MET A 1 41.51 -37.07 -23.97
N ALA A 2 41.84 -36.88 -22.68
CA ALA A 2 41.92 -35.56 -21.99
C ALA A 2 40.81 -34.59 -22.47
N ARG A 3 39.85 -34.15 -21.64
CA ARG A 3 39.99 -33.53 -20.31
C ARG A 3 38.79 -33.82 -19.39
N ARG A 4 39.09 -33.89 -18.08
CA ARG A 4 38.19 -33.71 -16.94
C ARG A 4 37.76 -32.23 -16.82
N HIS A 5 36.61 -31.97 -16.22
CA HIS A 5 36.31 -30.98 -15.15
C HIS A 5 34.78 -31.06 -14.91
N ASP A 6 34.19 -31.35 -13.75
CA ASP A 6 34.38 -31.07 -12.31
C ASP A 6 33.18 -30.23 -11.81
N ARG A 7 32.91 -30.44 -10.53
CA ARG A 7 31.73 -30.26 -9.71
C ARG A 7 31.43 -28.79 -9.34
N SER A 8 30.28 -28.67 -8.67
CA SER A 8 30.01 -27.87 -7.45
C SER A 8 29.30 -26.52 -7.61
N ALA A 9 28.12 -26.48 -6.96
CA ALA A 9 27.76 -25.54 -5.89
C ALA A 9 28.08 -24.06 -6.11
N TRP A 10 27.04 -23.27 -6.35
CA TRP A 10 27.05 -21.82 -6.13
C TRP A 10 26.46 -21.51 -4.76
N THR A 11 27.32 -21.48 -3.75
CA THR A 11 27.17 -20.57 -2.61
C THR A 11 27.91 -19.29 -2.98
N ARG A 12 27.21 -18.16 -3.01
CA ARG A 12 27.86 -16.84 -2.89
C ARG A 12 27.20 -16.05 -1.77
N VAL A 13 27.86 -16.16 -0.63
CA VAL A 13 27.96 -15.11 0.38
C VAL A 13 28.49 -13.85 -0.32
N VAL A 14 27.79 -12.74 -0.14
CA VAL A 14 28.29 -11.38 -0.40
C VAL A 14 28.19 -10.68 0.95
N ASN A 15 29.26 -10.77 1.73
CA ASN A 15 30.39 -9.84 1.83
C ASN A 15 30.06 -8.65 2.73
N ASP A 16 30.54 -8.83 3.96
CA ASP A 16 30.70 -7.90 5.06
C ASP A 16 31.82 -6.91 4.66
N GLU A 17 31.47 -5.75 4.12
CA GLU A 17 32.44 -4.66 3.88
C GLU A 17 32.47 -3.72 5.08
N MET A 18 33.31 -4.14 6.02
CA MET A 18 33.92 -3.36 7.08
C MET A 18 34.78 -2.25 6.45
N PHE A 19 34.28 -1.02 6.42
CA PHE A 19 35.08 0.15 6.04
C PHE A 19 36.20 0.38 7.06
N LEU A 20 37.39 -0.15 6.77
CA LEU A 20 38.63 0.16 7.47
C LEU A 20 39.32 1.33 6.78
N THR A 21 39.22 2.53 7.37
CA THR A 21 40.18 3.60 7.09
C THR A 21 41.51 3.25 7.75
N VAL A 22 42.54 2.98 6.95
CA VAL A 22 43.92 2.74 7.40
C VAL A 22 44.51 4.06 7.89
N GLY A 23 44.55 4.27 9.20
CA GLY A 23 45.40 5.28 9.83
C GLY A 23 46.77 4.69 10.11
N THR A 24 47.83 5.28 9.57
CA THR A 24 49.22 4.93 9.85
C THR A 24 49.57 5.26 11.31
N TRP A 25 49.92 4.26 12.11
CA TRP A 25 50.40 4.46 13.48
C TRP A 25 51.92 4.64 13.49
N SER A 26 52.39 5.80 13.97
CA SER A 26 53.77 5.99 14.42
C SER A 26 53.83 5.71 15.92
N ASN A 27 54.82 4.92 16.35
CA ASN A 27 54.94 4.45 17.73
C ASN A 27 55.57 5.53 18.62
N SER A 28 54.76 6.23 19.41
CA SER A 28 55.21 6.89 20.64
C SER A 28 54.03 7.39 21.47
N ASP A 29 54.17 7.22 22.78
CA ASP A 29 53.43 7.83 23.88
C ASP A 29 52.22 7.09 24.48
N VAL A 30 52.50 6.62 25.70
CA VAL A 30 51.62 5.98 26.67
C VAL A 30 50.70 7.04 27.26
N GLY A 31 49.40 6.96 26.98
CA GLY A 31 48.40 7.80 27.65
C GLY A 31 47.16 8.05 26.81
N GLY A 32 46.34 7.02 26.55
CA GLY A 32 45.11 7.14 25.77
C GLY A 32 43.87 6.85 26.61
N SER A 33 43.07 7.88 26.85
CA SER A 33 41.68 7.78 27.32
C SER A 33 40.93 6.73 26.50
N TRP A 34 40.32 5.74 27.18
CA TRP A 34 39.43 4.77 26.54
C TRP A 34 38.16 5.51 26.11
N GLN A 35 38.19 6.15 24.94
CA GLN A 35 36.98 6.55 24.23
C GLN A 35 36.34 5.25 23.72
N GLY A 36 35.47 4.69 24.56
CA GLY A 36 34.64 3.55 24.19
C GLY A 36 33.90 3.92 22.91
N PHE A 37 34.22 3.21 21.82
CA PHE A 37 33.35 3.16 20.66
C PHE A 37 32.03 2.55 21.14
N HIS A 38 31.07 3.42 21.43
CA HIS A 38 29.70 3.03 21.73
C HIS A 38 29.05 2.56 20.43
N MET A 39 29.40 1.34 20.02
CA MET A 39 28.63 0.61 19.03
C MET A 39 27.29 0.31 19.71
N GLU A 40 26.30 1.15 19.45
CA GLU A 40 24.95 0.97 19.98
C GLU A 40 24.41 -0.35 19.44
N ARG A 41 24.60 -1.42 20.21
CA ARG A 41 24.05 -2.74 19.94
C ARG A 41 22.56 -2.65 20.23
N ILE A 42 21.83 -2.10 19.26
CA ILE A 42 20.38 -2.20 19.22
C ILE A 42 20.04 -3.68 19.39
N SER A 43 19.22 -4.00 20.38
CA SER A 43 18.84 -5.37 20.68
C SER A 43 18.16 -6.01 19.47
N ILE A 44 18.19 -7.35 19.40
CA ILE A 44 17.48 -8.08 18.34
C ILE A 44 16.00 -7.70 18.33
N THR A 45 15.39 -7.51 19.50
CA THR A 45 14.00 -7.08 19.66
C THR A 45 13.76 -5.69 19.06
N GLU A 46 14.55 -4.68 19.42
CA GLU A 46 14.42 -3.32 18.86
C GLU A 46 14.68 -3.29 17.35
N ARG A 47 15.58 -4.15 16.85
CA ARG A 47 15.77 -4.32 15.40
C ARG A 47 14.54 -4.94 14.75
N ALA A 48 13.97 -5.99 15.34
CA ALA A 48 12.77 -6.63 14.84
C ALA A 48 11.58 -5.66 14.85
N GLU A 49 11.36 -4.92 15.93
CA GLU A 49 10.32 -3.89 16.05
C GLU A 49 10.45 -2.82 14.97
N ARG A 50 11.67 -2.34 14.71
CA ARG A 50 11.92 -1.37 13.65
C ARG A 50 11.58 -1.93 12.27
N ILE A 51 11.95 -3.18 11.99
CA ILE A 51 11.63 -3.83 10.71
C ILE A 51 10.12 -3.97 10.54
N LEU A 52 9.41 -4.41 11.59
CA LEU A 52 7.96 -4.54 11.57
C LEU A 52 7.28 -3.17 11.39
N HIS A 53 7.75 -2.15 12.10
CA HIS A 53 7.21 -0.79 11.99
C HIS A 53 7.42 -0.20 10.59
N ASP A 54 8.60 -0.38 9.99
CA ASP A 54 8.91 0.11 8.64
C ASP A 54 8.08 -0.61 7.58
N ALA A 55 7.96 -1.94 7.69
CA ALA A 55 7.12 -2.73 6.80
C ALA A 55 5.64 -2.31 6.91
N ALA A 56 5.12 -2.18 8.14
CA ALA A 56 3.74 -1.74 8.37
C ALA A 56 3.51 -0.32 7.84
N SER A 57 4.45 0.60 8.08
CA SER A 57 4.38 1.98 7.57
C SER A 57 4.33 2.01 6.04
N THR A 58 5.16 1.20 5.38
CA THR A 58 5.19 1.11 3.92
C THR A 58 3.86 0.62 3.36
N LEU A 59 3.27 -0.43 3.96
CA LEU A 59 1.98 -0.97 3.52
C LEU A 59 0.84 0.04 3.72
N MET A 60 0.88 0.82 4.80
CA MET A 60 -0.16 1.78 5.15
C MET A 60 0.03 3.17 4.50
N THR A 61 1.11 3.41 3.76
CA THR A 61 1.35 4.72 3.15
C THR A 61 0.76 4.78 1.73
N PRO A 62 0.11 5.89 1.34
CA PRO A 62 -0.30 6.10 -0.04
C PRO A 62 0.90 6.07 -0.99
N THR A 63 0.78 5.30 -2.07
CA THR A 63 1.79 5.26 -3.12
C THR A 63 1.79 6.55 -3.95
N ALA A 64 2.88 6.84 -4.65
CA ALA A 64 3.01 8.07 -5.41
C ALA A 64 1.94 8.18 -6.50
N GLY A 65 1.09 9.21 -6.41
CA GLY A 65 0.00 9.44 -7.37
C GLY A 65 -1.26 8.60 -7.13
N GLU A 66 -1.27 7.71 -6.13
CA GLU A 66 -2.47 6.97 -5.73
C GLU A 66 -3.60 7.93 -5.41
N CYS A 67 -4.79 7.67 -5.94
CA CYS A 67 -5.96 8.46 -5.58
C CYS A 67 -6.49 8.03 -4.21
N LEU A 68 -7.16 8.97 -3.52
CA LEU A 68 -7.78 8.72 -2.21
C LEU A 68 -8.61 7.43 -2.19
N VAL A 69 -9.43 7.22 -3.22
CA VAL A 69 -10.40 6.12 -3.24
C VAL A 69 -9.72 4.77 -3.45
N CYS A 70 -8.69 4.69 -4.30
CA CYS A 70 -7.88 3.47 -4.45
C CYS A 70 -7.09 3.14 -3.18
N PHE A 71 -6.48 4.15 -2.55
CA PHE A 71 -5.77 3.97 -1.30
C PHE A 71 -6.70 3.41 -0.22
N VAL A 72 -7.84 4.06 0.02
CA VAL A 72 -8.80 3.61 1.04
C VAL A 72 -9.36 2.23 0.71
N ALA A 73 -9.62 1.91 -0.57
CA ALA A 73 -10.12 0.60 -0.98
C ALA A 73 -9.13 -0.51 -0.63
N ARG A 74 -7.85 -0.33 -1.03
CA ARG A 74 -6.77 -1.27 -0.72
C ARG A 74 -6.57 -1.43 0.79
N GLN A 75 -6.64 -0.35 1.55
CA GLN A 75 -6.47 -0.40 2.99
C GLN A 75 -7.64 -1.09 3.71
N VAL A 76 -8.87 -0.85 3.27
CA VAL A 76 -10.06 -1.51 3.83
C VAL A 76 -10.10 -2.99 3.46
N ASP A 77 -9.68 -3.36 2.25
CA ASP A 77 -9.59 -4.75 1.80
C ASP A 77 -8.54 -5.53 2.61
N GLU A 78 -7.35 -4.94 2.81
CA GLU A 78 -6.23 -5.60 3.52
C GLU A 78 -6.42 -5.62 5.05
N PHE A 79 -6.87 -4.51 5.65
CA PHE A 79 -6.85 -4.32 7.11
C PHE A 79 -8.23 -4.20 7.75
N GLY A 80 -9.30 -4.20 6.95
CA GLY A 80 -10.65 -3.98 7.42
C GLY A 80 -10.93 -2.54 7.87
N CYS A 81 -12.21 -2.26 8.08
CA CYS A 81 -12.67 -1.00 8.64
C CYS A 81 -12.86 -1.11 10.16
N ASP A 82 -12.38 -0.11 10.91
CA ASP A 82 -12.51 -0.05 12.38
C ASP A 82 -13.66 0.85 12.86
N GLY A 83 -14.59 1.19 11.97
CA GLY A 83 -15.69 2.11 12.27
C GLY A 83 -15.29 3.59 12.30
N THR A 84 -14.09 3.95 11.82
CA THR A 84 -13.64 5.35 11.72
C THR A 84 -13.16 5.69 10.30
N HIS A 85 -12.85 6.97 10.04
CA HIS A 85 -12.20 7.44 8.81
C HIS A 85 -10.67 7.40 8.92
N ARG A 86 -10.11 6.33 9.48
CA ARG A 86 -8.67 6.17 9.74
C ARG A 86 -7.84 6.42 8.49
N PHE A 87 -8.20 5.75 7.39
CA PHE A 87 -7.45 5.80 6.14
C PHE A 87 -7.70 7.09 5.36
N ALA A 88 -8.94 7.58 5.29
CA ALA A 88 -9.22 8.86 4.65
C ALA A 88 -8.50 10.02 5.36
N SER A 89 -8.43 10.00 6.70
CA SER A 89 -7.68 10.98 7.50
C SER A 89 -6.19 10.89 7.24
N GLN A 90 -5.62 9.69 7.26
CA GLN A 90 -4.20 9.46 6.96
C GLN A 90 -3.82 9.96 5.56
N TYR A 91 -4.65 9.68 4.55
CA TYR A 91 -4.42 10.18 3.19
C TYR A 91 -4.46 11.72 3.14
N ARG A 92 -5.44 12.35 3.81
CA ARG A 92 -5.50 13.82 3.91
C ARG A 92 -4.20 14.35 4.52
N ASP A 93 -3.79 13.81 5.64
CA ASP A 93 -2.67 14.38 6.41
C ASP A 93 -1.33 14.21 5.68
N SER A 94 -1.16 13.13 4.93
CA SER A 94 0.09 12.82 4.19
C SER A 94 0.13 13.36 2.75
N VAL A 95 -0.97 13.26 2.00
CA VAL A 95 -1.00 13.56 0.55
C VAL A 95 -1.67 14.90 0.26
N ALA A 96 -2.75 15.22 0.97
CA ALA A 96 -3.62 16.35 0.67
C ALA A 96 -3.94 17.23 1.91
N PRO A 97 -2.93 17.77 2.63
CA PRO A 97 -3.14 18.42 3.93
C PRO A 97 -4.01 19.69 3.86
N ARG A 98 -4.16 20.27 2.66
CA ARG A 98 -5.06 21.43 2.42
C ARG A 98 -6.53 21.04 2.29
N ALA A 99 -6.87 19.75 2.23
CA ALA A 99 -8.23 19.27 2.12
C ALA A 99 -8.90 19.13 3.50
N THR A 100 -8.95 20.24 4.25
CA THR A 100 -9.46 20.27 5.64
C THR A 100 -10.90 19.75 5.75
N GLU A 101 -11.72 20.05 4.75
CA GLU A 101 -13.12 19.62 4.66
C GLU A 101 -13.30 18.23 4.02
N LEU A 102 -12.26 17.38 3.95
CA LEU A 102 -12.40 16.05 3.33
C LEU A 102 -13.50 15.21 3.99
N LEU A 103 -13.45 15.05 5.32
CA LEU A 103 -14.39 14.20 6.03
C LEU A 103 -15.81 14.75 5.98
N ALA A 104 -15.97 16.08 6.11
CA ALA A 104 -17.26 16.74 5.96
C ALA A 104 -17.88 16.50 4.57
N ARG A 105 -17.06 16.59 3.51
CA ARG A 105 -17.52 16.29 2.13
C ARG A 105 -17.86 14.82 1.94
N LEU A 106 -17.06 13.90 2.47
CA LEU A 106 -17.34 12.45 2.42
C LEU A 106 -18.66 12.15 3.14
N SER A 107 -18.86 12.71 4.33
CA SER A 107 -20.10 12.59 5.11
C SER A 107 -21.32 13.12 4.34
N ALA A 108 -21.20 14.31 3.73
CA ALA A 108 -22.26 14.87 2.87
C ALA A 108 -22.58 14.00 1.64
N MET A 109 -21.64 13.16 1.20
CA MET A 109 -21.87 12.20 0.12
C MET A 109 -22.42 10.85 0.60
N GLY A 110 -22.48 10.60 1.91
CA GLY A 110 -23.01 9.37 2.51
C GLY A 110 -21.97 8.51 3.23
N ALA A 111 -20.69 8.89 3.23
CA ALA A 111 -19.64 8.26 4.03
C ALA A 111 -19.49 8.97 5.38
N CYS A 112 -20.49 8.82 6.25
CA CYS A 112 -20.68 9.64 7.44
C CYS A 112 -19.89 9.17 8.66
N CYS A 113 -19.63 7.87 8.83
CA CYS A 113 -19.06 7.30 10.04
C CYS A 113 -17.73 6.56 9.83
N CYS A 114 -17.51 5.93 8.68
CA CYS A 114 -16.33 5.09 8.45
C CYS A 114 -15.77 5.18 7.02
N ASP A 115 -14.55 4.70 6.84
CA ASP A 115 -13.95 4.48 5.51
C ASP A 115 -14.78 3.51 4.65
N CYS A 116 -15.38 2.49 5.27
CA CYS A 116 -16.21 1.50 4.59
C CYS A 116 -17.41 2.10 3.83
N GLU A 117 -18.01 3.17 4.35
CA GLU A 117 -19.14 3.83 3.71
C GLU A 117 -18.76 4.61 2.45
N MET A 118 -17.46 4.84 2.20
CA MET A 118 -17.01 5.36 0.91
C MET A 118 -17.43 4.43 -0.24
N PHE A 119 -17.45 3.12 -0.01
CA PHE A 119 -17.80 2.12 -1.05
C PHE A 119 -19.24 1.61 -0.95
N MET A 120 -19.88 1.76 0.21
CA MET A 120 -21.30 1.44 0.36
C MET A 120 -22.21 2.56 -0.14
N ASN A 121 -21.79 3.83 0.00
CA ASN A 121 -22.68 4.98 -0.19
C ASN A 121 -22.18 6.03 -1.18
N THR A 122 -20.87 6.14 -1.42
CA THR A 122 -20.29 7.29 -2.13
C THR A 122 -19.74 6.95 -3.51
N TYR A 123 -18.96 5.89 -3.61
CA TYR A 123 -18.24 5.49 -4.81
C TYR A 123 -18.50 4.03 -5.15
N GLU A 124 -18.63 3.75 -6.43
CA GLU A 124 -18.69 2.41 -7.00
C GLU A 124 -17.62 2.28 -8.10
N PRO A 125 -17.18 1.05 -8.45
CA PRO A 125 -16.35 0.84 -9.62
C PRO A 125 -17.03 1.48 -10.83
N ALA A 126 -16.26 2.18 -11.67
CA ALA A 126 -16.81 2.85 -12.83
C ALA A 126 -17.52 1.83 -13.73
N THR A 127 -18.68 2.18 -14.31
CA THR A 127 -19.55 1.25 -15.04
C THR A 127 -18.81 0.46 -16.13
N ARG A 128 -17.78 1.05 -16.77
CA ARG A 128 -16.94 0.38 -17.78
C ARG A 128 -16.16 -0.85 -17.27
N LEU A 129 -16.01 -0.99 -15.95
CA LEU A 129 -15.30 -2.07 -15.28
C LEU A 129 -16.24 -3.20 -14.84
N TRP A 130 -17.55 -3.01 -14.89
CA TRP A 130 -18.52 -4.03 -14.53
C TRP A 130 -18.55 -5.11 -15.62
N SER A 131 -18.82 -6.35 -15.23
CA SER A 131 -19.08 -7.41 -16.19
C SER A 131 -20.28 -7.01 -17.06
N GLN A 132 -20.21 -7.29 -18.35
CA GLN A 132 -21.41 -7.15 -19.19
C GLN A 132 -22.46 -8.12 -18.64
N ALA A 133 -23.71 -7.68 -18.55
CA ALA A 133 -24.80 -8.64 -18.55
C ALA A 133 -24.70 -9.41 -19.89
N ASN A 134 -25.09 -10.69 -19.90
CA ASN A 134 -25.12 -11.63 -21.03
C ASN A 134 -23.74 -12.28 -21.33
N GLU A 135 -23.59 -13.58 -21.60
CA GLU A 135 -24.46 -14.56 -22.27
C GLU A 135 -24.84 -15.74 -21.36
N SER A 136 -26.04 -16.28 -21.60
CA SER A 136 -26.52 -17.59 -21.15
C SER A 136 -25.36 -18.60 -21.08
N VAL A 137 -25.03 -19.07 -19.88
CA VAL A 137 -24.38 -20.38 -19.78
C VAL A 137 -25.41 -21.34 -20.37
N ALA A 138 -25.07 -21.99 -21.48
CA ALA A 138 -25.87 -23.06 -22.05
C ALA A 138 -25.95 -24.19 -21.02
N SER A 139 -26.86 -24.04 -20.07
CA SER A 139 -27.36 -25.11 -19.23
C SER A 139 -28.60 -25.62 -19.92
N ASP A 140 -28.76 -26.94 -19.99
CA ASP A 140 -29.74 -27.59 -20.85
C ASP A 140 -31.22 -27.28 -20.50
N ASP A 141 -31.50 -26.40 -19.52
CA ASP A 141 -32.88 -26.18 -19.02
C ASP A 141 -33.29 -24.72 -18.67
N PHE A 142 -32.43 -23.67 -18.70
CA PHE A 142 -32.89 -22.27 -18.52
C PHE A 142 -31.87 -21.20 -18.97
N ASP A 143 -32.31 -20.19 -19.73
CA ASP A 143 -31.54 -18.96 -19.96
C ASP A 143 -31.52 -18.12 -18.67
N GLU A 144 -30.48 -18.25 -17.86
CA GLU A 144 -30.29 -17.44 -16.65
C GLU A 144 -29.66 -16.09 -17.03
N TRP A 145 -30.45 -15.02 -16.95
CA TRP A 145 -29.94 -13.66 -17.08
C TRP A 145 -29.13 -13.30 -15.82
N ALA A 146 -27.81 -13.23 -15.95
CA ALA A 146 -26.95 -12.75 -14.88
C ALA A 146 -26.90 -11.21 -14.85
N ASP A 147 -27.18 -10.62 -13.69
CA ASP A 147 -26.97 -9.19 -13.46
C ASP A 147 -25.50 -8.79 -13.64
N PRO A 148 -25.20 -7.57 -14.12
CA PRO A 148 -23.84 -7.02 -14.12
C PRO A 148 -23.24 -7.09 -12.71
N LYS A 149 -22.02 -7.63 -12.60
CA LYS A 149 -21.28 -7.70 -11.34
C LYS A 149 -20.12 -6.71 -11.36
N PRO A 150 -19.80 -6.08 -10.22
CA PRO A 150 -18.55 -5.33 -10.08
C PRO A 150 -17.35 -6.28 -10.27
N PRO A 151 -16.16 -5.75 -10.60
CA PRO A 151 -14.96 -6.58 -10.72
C PRO A 151 -14.58 -7.20 -9.36
N ASP A 152 -14.18 -8.47 -9.36
CA ASP A 152 -13.70 -9.17 -8.16
C ASP A 152 -12.46 -8.47 -7.57
N ASN A 153 -11.60 -7.95 -8.44
CA ASN A 153 -10.41 -7.18 -8.10
C ASN A 153 -10.36 -5.86 -8.86
N MET A 154 -10.13 -4.77 -8.14
CA MET A 154 -10.01 -3.45 -8.76
C MET A 154 -8.78 -3.37 -9.66
N SER A 155 -8.94 -2.76 -10.84
CA SER A 155 -7.82 -2.42 -11.72
C SER A 155 -6.84 -1.46 -11.03
N PRO A 156 -5.54 -1.47 -11.42
CA PRO A 156 -4.54 -0.55 -10.87
C PRO A 156 -5.00 0.92 -10.93
N CYS A 157 -4.62 1.71 -9.93
CA CYS A 157 -5.02 3.11 -9.85
C CYS A 157 -4.57 3.89 -11.10
N GLU A 158 -5.50 4.54 -11.79
CA GLU A 158 -5.18 5.45 -12.92
C GLU A 158 -4.48 6.76 -12.50
N THR A 159 -4.12 6.88 -11.23
CA THR A 159 -3.44 8.02 -10.60
C THR A 159 -4.24 9.32 -10.60
N THR A 160 -3.82 10.26 -9.76
CA THR A 160 -4.31 11.64 -9.77
C THR A 160 -3.17 12.62 -9.53
N ARG A 161 -3.41 13.91 -9.79
CA ARG A 161 -2.46 14.96 -9.43
C ARG A 161 -2.16 14.94 -7.92
N ARG A 162 -0.93 15.27 -7.55
CA ARG A 162 -0.51 15.38 -6.13
C ARG A 162 -1.47 16.27 -5.34
N GLY A 163 -1.87 15.82 -4.15
CA GLY A 163 -2.80 16.54 -3.27
C GLY A 163 -4.27 16.52 -3.71
N SER A 164 -4.62 15.75 -4.74
CA SER A 164 -6.01 15.51 -5.10
C SER A 164 -6.70 14.61 -4.07
N THR A 165 -7.94 14.95 -3.73
CA THR A 165 -8.87 14.06 -3.00
C THR A 165 -9.99 13.55 -3.89
N LYS A 166 -9.89 13.74 -5.21
CA LYS A 166 -10.85 13.18 -6.17
C LYS A 166 -10.50 11.71 -6.46
N PRO A 167 -11.50 10.88 -6.80
CA PRO A 167 -11.22 9.57 -7.38
C PRO A 167 -10.44 9.69 -8.70
N CYS A 168 -9.65 8.66 -9.03
CA CYS A 168 -9.22 8.43 -10.41
C CYS A 168 -10.38 7.85 -11.24
N ALA A 169 -10.18 7.64 -12.55
CA ALA A 169 -11.29 7.24 -13.41
C ALA A 169 -11.86 5.85 -13.09
N ASN A 170 -11.19 5.01 -12.29
CA ASN A 170 -11.71 3.69 -11.89
C ASN A 170 -12.96 3.75 -11.01
N TRP A 171 -13.28 4.92 -10.47
CA TRP A 171 -14.40 5.09 -9.54
C TRP A 171 -15.34 6.15 -10.07
N GLU A 172 -16.64 5.89 -9.94
CA GLU A 172 -17.69 6.85 -10.19
C GLU A 172 -18.51 7.09 -8.92
N ARG A 173 -19.19 8.23 -8.86
CA ARG A 173 -20.06 8.54 -7.73
C ARG A 173 -21.35 7.73 -7.88
N THR A 174 -21.72 6.98 -6.84
CA THR A 174 -22.98 6.23 -6.84
C THR A 174 -24.15 7.17 -7.10
N SER A 175 -24.87 6.96 -8.21
CA SER A 175 -26.08 7.71 -8.49
C SER A 175 -27.24 7.08 -7.72
N ARG A 176 -27.93 7.88 -6.89
CA ARG A 176 -29.12 7.40 -6.14
C ARG A 176 -30.30 7.02 -7.05
N SER A 177 -30.16 7.08 -8.39
CA SER A 177 -31.28 6.93 -9.33
C SER A 177 -31.35 5.58 -10.05
N ARG A 178 -30.50 4.59 -9.75
CA ARG A 178 -30.55 3.28 -10.44
C ARG A 178 -31.71 2.37 -9.99
N TYR A 179 -32.52 2.79 -9.02
CA TYR A 179 -33.71 2.07 -8.54
C TYR A 179 -34.99 2.92 -8.63
N ARG A 180 -35.24 3.53 -9.79
CA ARG A 180 -36.52 4.21 -10.06
C ARG A 180 -37.17 3.68 -11.32
#